data_AF-A0A151M260-F1
#
_entry.id   AF-A0A151M260-F1
#
_cell.length_a   1.000
_cell.length_b   1.000
_cell.length_c   1.000
_cell.angle_alpha   90.00
_cell.angle_beta   90.00
_cell.angle_gamma   90.00
#
_symmetry.space_group_name_H-M   'P 1'
#
loop_
_entity.id
_entity.type
_entity.pdbx_description
1 polymer ?
#
loop_
_entity_poly.entity_id
_entity_poly.type
_entity_poly.pdbx_seq_one_letter_code
_entity_poly.pdbx_strand_id
1 'polypeptide(L)'
;MLVEVANTRQVILGEKLEGLAPEANKLVKALKKMPMLHDAAYAQETRLYEVHKFPDDTLVLPLSKQNKRIVYTIKELSPLLDSSNMTPDDWAKIARYLQKYYEHYDGFVILHGTDTMAYTASALSFMCENLGKTVVLTGSQVPIYELRNDGRANLLGALLIAGQFVIPEVCLYFYHKLYRGNRVTKVDAGSFSAFCSPNLPPLANAEVDITINWETVWRANTTEKFQVHTNMNTNVALLRIFPGITAAAVKAFLQPPIEGIVLETYGSGNAPNNREDLLEELKKATDRKVVILNCTQCLRGTVTPVYATGQTLTAVGVIPGSDMTPEAALAKLSYVLSKTDISWEEKREKLGENLRGEMTVVPTGAKISLTNSKFIQVLAKFLATSCKEELEAIRDALIPSLACAAANIGDIDAFKAIGGKDGNLSCEDYDGRTPLHVASSEGHLPLVEYLLKSGATVYAKDRYGATPLMNAVKFRHMKVIQLLRDTGAHLSNQDLQDVGTELCRLAANGDVEGLYAWYLAGADMEETGYDGRTPLQVAETKGNSELLNFFDQWKTKKVREDEYARSEYRF
;
A
#
# COMPACT_ATOMS: atom_id res chain seq x y z
N MET A 1 3.77 -14.06 0.63
CA MET A 1 2.48 -13.34 0.40
C MET A 1 1.41 -13.81 1.37
N LEU A 2 0.57 -12.90 1.87
CA LEU A 2 -0.64 -13.28 2.61
C LEU A 2 -1.86 -13.09 1.72
N VAL A 3 -2.71 -14.11 1.63
CA VAL A 3 -4.04 -14.00 1.03
C VAL A 3 -5.05 -13.98 2.17
N GLU A 4 -5.60 -12.81 2.43
CA GLU A 4 -6.68 -12.64 3.39
C GLU A 4 -8.03 -12.83 2.69
N VAL A 5 -8.87 -13.71 3.23
CA VAL A 5 -10.20 -13.98 2.70
C VAL A 5 -11.19 -13.31 3.63
N ALA A 6 -11.52 -12.07 3.30
CA ALA A 6 -12.45 -11.27 4.09
C ALA A 6 -13.91 -11.52 3.70
N ASN A 7 -14.15 -11.95 2.45
CA ASN A 7 -15.50 -12.09 1.90
C ASN A 7 -15.48 -13.02 0.68
N THR A 8 -16.54 -13.82 0.55
CA THR A 8 -16.58 -14.90 -0.44
C THR A 8 -17.84 -14.98 -1.27
N ARG A 9 -18.72 -13.97 -1.22
CA ARG A 9 -20.03 -14.04 -1.91
C ARG A 9 -19.92 -14.31 -3.41
N GLN A 10 -18.75 -14.14 -4.03
CA GLN A 10 -18.55 -14.51 -5.43
C GLN A 10 -17.26 -15.29 -5.72
N VAL A 11 -16.40 -15.55 -4.73
CA VAL A 11 -15.14 -16.28 -4.92
C VAL A 11 -15.25 -17.74 -4.44
N ILE A 12 -15.91 -17.97 -3.30
CA ILE A 12 -16.07 -19.29 -2.64
C ILE A 12 -17.54 -19.41 -2.24
N LEU A 13 -18.36 -19.87 -3.19
CA LEU A 13 -19.76 -20.16 -2.94
C LEU A 13 -20.00 -21.66 -3.05
N GLY A 14 -20.76 -22.20 -2.11
CA GLY A 14 -21.48 -23.46 -2.30
C GLY A 14 -22.96 -23.18 -2.48
N GLU A 15 -23.66 -24.06 -3.19
CA GLU A 15 -25.11 -24.02 -3.29
C GLU A 15 -25.74 -24.34 -1.93
N LYS A 16 -26.59 -23.43 -1.42
CA LYS A 16 -27.55 -23.71 -0.35
C LYS A 16 -28.97 -23.60 -0.88
N LEU A 17 -29.92 -24.19 -0.17
CA LEU A 17 -31.36 -24.19 -0.49
C LEU A 17 -31.99 -22.79 -0.69
N GLU A 18 -31.34 -21.72 -0.21
CA GLU A 18 -31.81 -20.32 -0.27
C GLU A 18 -30.95 -19.40 -1.18
N GLY A 19 -29.99 -19.95 -1.92
CA GLY A 19 -29.07 -19.19 -2.78
C GLY A 19 -27.59 -19.45 -2.48
N LEU A 20 -26.71 -18.67 -3.12
CA LEU A 20 -25.26 -18.81 -2.96
C LEU A 20 -24.78 -18.11 -1.67
N ALA A 21 -24.10 -18.85 -0.78
CA ALA A 21 -23.56 -18.32 0.48
C ALA A 21 -22.08 -18.69 0.70
N PRO A 22 -21.33 -17.90 1.49
CA PRO A 22 -19.98 -18.24 1.94
C PRO A 22 -19.86 -19.62 2.60
N GLU A 23 -18.80 -20.34 2.26
CA GLU A 23 -18.45 -21.62 2.89
C GLU A 23 -17.00 -21.61 3.40
N ALA A 24 -16.84 -21.68 4.73
CA ALA A 24 -15.53 -21.68 5.37
C ALA A 24 -14.73 -22.96 5.09
N ASN A 25 -13.41 -22.83 5.06
CA ASN A 25 -12.39 -23.89 4.96
C ASN A 25 -12.43 -24.73 3.67
N LYS A 26 -13.10 -24.25 2.61
CA LYS A 26 -13.13 -24.93 1.30
C LYS A 26 -12.11 -24.37 0.31
N LEU A 27 -11.71 -23.10 0.42
CA LEU A 27 -10.82 -22.47 -0.57
C LEU A 27 -9.49 -23.20 -0.69
N VAL A 28 -8.77 -23.38 0.41
CA VAL A 28 -7.43 -24.00 0.43
C VAL A 28 -7.46 -25.37 -0.25
N LYS A 29 -8.43 -26.21 0.11
CA LYS A 29 -8.57 -27.58 -0.44
C LYS A 29 -8.84 -27.56 -1.94
N ALA A 30 -9.59 -26.60 -2.43
CA ALA A 30 -9.86 -26.46 -3.85
C ALA A 30 -8.63 -25.94 -4.61
N LEU A 31 -7.94 -24.94 -4.06
CA LEU A 31 -6.74 -24.36 -4.69
C LEU A 31 -5.58 -25.35 -4.78
N LYS A 32 -5.40 -26.22 -3.77
CA LYS A 32 -4.41 -27.31 -3.83
C LYS A 32 -4.64 -28.29 -4.99
N LYS A 33 -5.86 -28.35 -5.54
CA LYS A 33 -6.20 -29.19 -6.71
C LYS A 33 -6.02 -28.46 -8.04
N MET A 34 -5.66 -27.17 -8.04
CA MET A 34 -5.52 -26.35 -9.24
C MET A 34 -4.02 -26.14 -9.54
N PRO A 35 -3.42 -26.81 -10.55
CA PRO A 35 -1.98 -26.74 -10.80
C PRO A 35 -1.45 -25.32 -11.07
N MET A 36 -2.28 -24.44 -11.64
CA MET A 36 -1.90 -23.04 -11.89
C MET A 36 -1.78 -22.21 -10.59
N LEU A 37 -2.38 -22.66 -9.49
CA LEU A 37 -2.40 -21.99 -8.18
C LEU A 37 -1.66 -22.79 -7.09
N HIS A 38 -1.25 -24.03 -7.38
CA HIS A 38 -0.46 -24.85 -6.46
C HIS A 38 0.46 -25.84 -7.20
N ASP A 39 1.77 -25.67 -7.05
CA ASP A 39 2.79 -26.62 -7.50
C ASP A 39 3.05 -27.68 -6.42
N ALA A 40 2.27 -28.77 -6.48
CA ALA A 40 2.34 -29.85 -5.50
C ALA A 40 3.67 -30.62 -5.53
N ALA A 41 4.28 -30.76 -6.72
CA ALA A 41 5.57 -31.44 -6.88
C ALA A 41 6.66 -30.68 -6.15
N TYR A 42 6.76 -29.36 -6.39
CA TYR A 42 7.72 -28.52 -5.69
C TYR A 42 7.49 -28.52 -4.17
N ALA A 43 6.24 -28.45 -3.71
CA ALA A 43 5.93 -28.49 -2.28
C ALA A 43 6.39 -29.79 -1.59
N GLN A 44 6.27 -30.92 -2.29
CA GLN A 44 6.71 -32.22 -1.79
C GLN A 44 8.25 -32.35 -1.83
N GLU A 45 8.88 -31.99 -2.95
CA GLU A 45 10.34 -32.08 -3.15
C GLU A 45 11.11 -31.19 -2.17
N THR A 46 10.62 -29.98 -1.92
CA THR A 46 11.22 -29.04 -0.96
C THR A 46 10.83 -29.30 0.48
N ARG A 47 9.95 -30.29 0.73
CA ARG A 47 9.39 -30.56 2.07
C ARG A 47 8.88 -29.29 2.72
N LEU A 48 8.13 -28.48 1.96
CA LEU A 48 7.74 -27.11 2.28
C LEU A 48 7.17 -26.95 3.70
N TYR A 49 6.39 -27.93 4.15
CA TYR A 49 5.72 -27.91 5.46
C TYR A 49 6.62 -28.42 6.61
N GLU A 50 7.59 -29.29 6.32
CA GLU A 50 8.40 -29.96 7.34
C GLU A 50 9.68 -29.17 7.65
N VAL A 51 10.39 -28.72 6.62
CA VAL A 51 11.70 -28.06 6.76
C VAL A 51 11.52 -26.57 7.04
N HIS A 52 10.63 -25.91 6.28
CA HIS A 52 10.40 -24.48 6.42
C HIS A 52 9.29 -24.12 7.42
N LYS A 53 8.68 -25.14 8.05
CA LYS A 53 7.62 -24.99 9.07
C LYS A 53 6.44 -24.10 8.61
N PHE A 54 6.15 -24.06 7.31
CA PHE A 54 5.01 -23.30 6.81
C PHE A 54 3.68 -23.93 7.27
N PRO A 55 2.67 -23.12 7.60
CA PRO A 55 1.32 -23.61 7.89
C PRO A 55 0.69 -24.41 6.74
N ASP A 56 -0.19 -25.37 7.06
CA ASP A 56 -0.89 -26.22 6.08
C ASP A 56 -1.76 -25.45 5.06
N ASP A 57 -2.16 -24.23 5.39
CA ASP A 57 -2.88 -23.30 4.52
C ASP A 57 -1.94 -22.48 3.59
N THR A 58 -0.67 -22.87 3.52
CA THR A 58 0.34 -22.33 2.60
C THR A 58 0.35 -23.09 1.28
N LEU A 59 0.38 -22.35 0.18
CA LEU A 59 0.48 -22.83 -1.18
C LEU A 59 1.62 -22.12 -1.90
N VAL A 60 2.05 -22.68 -3.03
CA VAL A 60 3.15 -22.18 -3.84
C VAL A 60 2.74 -22.16 -5.30
N LEU A 61 2.91 -21.03 -5.97
CA LEU A 61 2.66 -20.94 -7.41
C LEU A 61 3.75 -21.67 -8.21
N PRO A 62 3.43 -22.15 -9.43
CA PRO A 62 4.45 -22.57 -10.39
C PRO A 62 5.47 -21.45 -10.65
N LEU A 63 6.64 -21.84 -11.17
CA LEU A 63 7.71 -20.91 -11.49
C LEU A 63 7.24 -19.88 -12.54
N SER A 64 7.41 -18.60 -12.26
CA SER A 64 7.08 -17.54 -13.22
C SER A 64 8.13 -17.46 -14.35
N LYS A 65 7.81 -16.74 -15.44
CA LYS A 65 8.77 -16.42 -16.52
C LYS A 65 10.06 -15.74 -16.01
N GLN A 66 9.99 -15.10 -14.84
CA GLN A 66 11.10 -14.38 -14.21
C GLN A 66 11.88 -15.27 -13.23
N ASN A 67 11.66 -16.59 -13.24
CA ASN A 67 12.25 -17.57 -12.31
C ASN A 67 11.98 -17.25 -10.83
N LYS A 68 10.90 -16.53 -10.53
CA LYS A 68 10.44 -16.26 -9.15
C LYS A 68 9.31 -17.21 -8.79
N ARG A 69 9.34 -17.75 -7.57
CA ARG A 69 8.23 -18.50 -6.97
C ARG A 69 7.54 -17.64 -5.93
N ILE A 70 6.21 -17.69 -5.93
CA ILE A 70 5.39 -16.99 -4.94
C ILE A 70 4.82 -18.04 -4.00
N VAL A 71 5.22 -17.96 -2.73
CA VAL A 71 4.62 -18.71 -1.63
C VAL A 71 3.58 -17.82 -0.96
N TYR A 72 2.37 -18.34 -0.80
CA TYR A 72 1.25 -17.60 -0.24
C TYR A 72 0.47 -18.42 0.78
N THR A 73 0.11 -17.78 1.88
CA THR A 73 -0.70 -18.39 2.95
C THR A 73 -2.11 -17.83 2.91
N ILE A 74 -3.13 -18.68 3.04
CA ILE A 74 -4.54 -18.26 3.06
C ILE A 74 -5.00 -18.12 4.50
N LYS A 75 -5.55 -16.95 4.86
CA LYS A 75 -6.21 -16.73 6.15
C LYS A 75 -7.65 -16.32 5.92
N GLU A 76 -8.58 -17.15 6.37
CA GLU A 76 -10.01 -16.86 6.29
C GLU A 76 -10.48 -16.10 7.53
N LEU A 77 -11.12 -14.95 7.33
CA LEU A 77 -11.79 -14.23 8.41
C LEU A 77 -13.06 -14.96 8.82
N SER A 78 -13.43 -14.83 10.09
CA SER A 78 -14.66 -15.42 10.62
C SER A 78 -15.53 -14.35 11.29
N PRO A 79 -16.83 -14.27 10.94
CA PRO A 79 -17.49 -15.00 9.85
C PRO A 79 -17.07 -14.48 8.47
N LEU A 80 -17.24 -15.31 7.44
CA LEU A 80 -17.17 -14.84 6.05
C LEU A 80 -18.42 -14.00 5.74
N LEU A 81 -18.23 -12.83 5.14
CA LEU A 81 -19.30 -11.88 4.89
C LEU A 81 -19.67 -11.78 3.42
N ASP A 82 -20.89 -11.30 3.18
CA ASP A 82 -21.30 -10.67 1.92
C ASP A 82 -20.85 -9.20 1.95
N SER A 83 -20.35 -8.68 0.83
CA SER A 83 -19.87 -7.29 0.72
C SER A 83 -20.94 -6.28 1.10
N SER A 84 -22.20 -6.61 0.80
CA SER A 84 -23.35 -5.75 1.07
C SER A 84 -23.61 -5.56 2.57
N ASN A 85 -23.11 -6.48 3.40
CA ASN A 85 -23.26 -6.46 4.86
C ASN A 85 -22.02 -5.90 5.57
N MET A 86 -20.99 -5.47 4.84
CA MET A 86 -19.75 -4.98 5.45
C MET A 86 -19.90 -3.57 6.00
N THR A 87 -19.29 -3.36 7.15
CA THR A 87 -19.32 -2.11 7.90
C THR A 87 -17.90 -1.58 8.14
N PRO A 88 -17.74 -0.34 8.66
CA PRO A 88 -16.42 0.16 9.06
C PRO A 88 -15.68 -0.75 10.06
N ASP A 89 -16.40 -1.48 10.92
CA ASP A 89 -15.80 -2.44 11.85
C ASP A 89 -15.16 -3.64 11.12
N ASP A 90 -15.72 -4.05 9.99
CA ASP A 90 -15.17 -5.13 9.18
C ASP A 90 -13.94 -4.67 8.41
N TRP A 91 -13.95 -3.43 7.90
CA TRP A 91 -12.75 -2.80 7.34
C TRP A 91 -11.63 -2.69 8.39
N ALA A 92 -11.98 -2.31 9.63
CA ALA A 92 -11.04 -2.26 10.74
C ALA A 92 -10.44 -3.63 11.08
N LYS A 93 -11.22 -4.73 11.00
CA LYS A 93 -10.69 -6.09 11.18
C LYS A 93 -9.63 -6.41 10.13
N ILE A 94 -9.90 -6.12 8.85
CA ILE A 94 -8.95 -6.34 7.75
C ILE A 94 -7.67 -5.53 8.00
N ALA A 95 -7.81 -4.23 8.32
CA ALA A 95 -6.66 -3.36 8.55
C ALA A 95 -5.78 -3.85 9.73
N ARG A 96 -6.39 -4.31 10.83
CA ARG A 96 -5.64 -4.90 11.96
C ARG A 96 -4.94 -6.21 11.58
N TYR A 97 -5.54 -7.01 10.70
CA TYR A 97 -4.91 -8.23 10.17
C TYR A 97 -3.67 -7.88 9.32
N LEU A 98 -3.79 -6.89 8.43
CA LEU A 98 -2.65 -6.36 7.68
C LEU A 98 -1.54 -5.89 8.62
N GLN A 99 -1.87 -5.15 9.68
CA GLN A 99 -0.89 -4.69 10.68
C GLN A 99 -0.19 -5.85 11.38
N LYS A 100 -0.96 -6.84 11.86
CA LYS A 100 -0.43 -8.00 12.57
C LYS A 100 0.59 -8.79 11.74
N TYR A 101 0.32 -8.95 10.45
CA TYR A 101 1.14 -9.77 9.56
C TYR A 101 2.07 -8.94 8.67
N TYR A 102 2.17 -7.63 8.92
CA TYR A 102 2.88 -6.72 8.03
C TYR A 102 4.34 -7.11 7.84
N GLU A 103 5.04 -7.48 8.91
CA GLU A 103 6.46 -7.86 8.86
C GLU A 103 6.70 -9.28 8.33
N HIS A 104 5.68 -10.13 8.32
CA HIS A 104 5.82 -11.55 7.99
C HIS A 104 5.70 -11.84 6.48
N TYR A 105 5.12 -10.91 5.72
CA TYR A 105 4.81 -11.11 4.30
C TYR A 105 5.18 -9.90 3.44
N ASP A 106 5.64 -10.15 2.22
CA ASP A 106 6.08 -9.11 1.28
C ASP A 106 4.92 -8.30 0.66
N GLY A 107 3.71 -8.84 0.70
CA GLY A 107 2.51 -8.24 0.13
C GLY A 107 1.25 -9.02 0.48
N PHE A 108 0.11 -8.43 0.15
CA PHE A 108 -1.21 -8.86 0.59
C PHE A 108 -2.18 -8.93 -0.58
N VAL A 109 -2.99 -9.98 -0.62
CA VAL A 109 -4.15 -10.08 -1.50
C VAL A 109 -5.39 -10.25 -0.63
N ILE A 110 -6.41 -9.43 -0.84
CA ILE A 110 -7.67 -9.50 -0.10
C ILE A 110 -8.76 -9.98 -1.06
N LEU A 111 -9.28 -11.19 -0.80
CA LEU A 111 -10.45 -11.70 -1.50
C LEU A 111 -11.71 -11.06 -0.94
N HIS A 112 -12.44 -10.37 -1.81
CA HIS A 112 -13.58 -9.53 -1.45
C HIS A 112 -14.72 -9.67 -2.47
N GLY A 113 -15.96 -9.53 -2.02
CA GLY A 113 -17.14 -9.49 -2.89
C GLY A 113 -17.21 -8.19 -3.69
N THR A 114 -17.74 -8.21 -4.92
CA THR A 114 -17.59 -7.06 -5.81
C THR A 114 -18.48 -5.86 -5.44
N ASP A 115 -19.59 -6.07 -4.73
CA ASP A 115 -20.62 -5.05 -4.52
C ASP A 115 -20.14 -3.80 -3.77
N THR A 116 -19.29 -3.97 -2.76
CA THR A 116 -18.74 -2.86 -1.97
C THR A 116 -17.21 -2.80 -2.00
N MET A 117 -16.56 -3.51 -2.95
CA MET A 117 -15.10 -3.59 -3.02
C MET A 117 -14.44 -2.21 -3.16
N ALA A 118 -15.06 -1.29 -3.91
CA ALA A 118 -14.58 0.09 -4.06
C ALA A 118 -14.61 0.88 -2.75
N TYR A 119 -15.64 0.68 -1.92
CA TYR A 119 -15.73 1.28 -0.58
C TYR A 119 -14.65 0.73 0.34
N THR A 120 -14.47 -0.60 0.38
CA THR A 120 -13.42 -1.23 1.21
C THR A 120 -12.03 -0.80 0.75
N ALA A 121 -11.76 -0.76 -0.56
CA ALA A 121 -10.47 -0.32 -1.10
C ALA A 121 -10.18 1.15 -0.73
N SER A 122 -11.21 2.00 -0.80
CA SER A 122 -11.12 3.40 -0.37
C SER A 122 -10.85 3.53 1.12
N ALA A 123 -11.62 2.83 1.97
CA ALA A 123 -11.46 2.85 3.41
C ALA A 123 -10.07 2.37 3.85
N LEU A 124 -9.63 1.21 3.35
CA LEU A 124 -8.30 0.68 3.65
C LEU A 124 -7.19 1.62 3.19
N SER A 125 -7.36 2.33 2.05
CA SER A 125 -6.38 3.31 1.59
C SER A 125 -6.16 4.45 2.58
N PHE A 126 -7.17 4.84 3.37
CA PHE A 126 -7.03 5.84 4.42
C PHE A 126 -6.58 5.22 5.75
N MET A 127 -7.12 4.04 6.12
CA MET A 127 -6.76 3.35 7.37
C MET A 127 -5.28 2.94 7.41
N CYS A 128 -4.72 2.51 6.28
CA CYS A 128 -3.34 2.04 6.14
C CYS A 128 -2.39 3.21 5.85
N GLU A 129 -1.98 3.92 6.90
CA GLU A 129 -1.05 5.04 6.80
C GLU A 129 0.39 4.58 6.55
N ASN A 130 1.12 5.30 5.71
CA ASN A 130 2.52 5.01 5.37
C ASN A 130 2.73 3.57 4.85
N LEU A 131 1.75 3.07 4.08
CA LEU A 131 1.85 1.76 3.44
C LEU A 131 3.05 1.73 2.49
N GLY A 132 3.95 0.76 2.66
CA GLY A 132 5.10 0.55 1.78
C GLY A 132 5.08 -0.77 0.99
N LYS A 133 4.05 -1.59 1.18
CA LYS A 133 3.87 -2.91 0.56
C LYS A 133 2.60 -2.95 -0.28
N THR A 134 2.56 -3.87 -1.25
CA THR A 134 1.42 -4.03 -2.15
C THR A 134 0.24 -4.71 -1.46
N VAL A 135 -0.92 -4.06 -1.44
CA VAL A 135 -2.18 -4.63 -0.97
C VAL A 135 -3.17 -4.65 -2.14
N VAL A 136 -3.59 -5.83 -2.60
CA VAL A 136 -4.48 -5.96 -3.76
C VAL A 136 -5.82 -6.56 -3.35
N LEU A 137 -6.89 -5.78 -3.46
CA LEU A 137 -8.25 -6.32 -3.42
C LEU A 137 -8.56 -6.97 -4.76
N THR A 138 -9.17 -8.15 -4.72
CA THR A 138 -9.69 -8.80 -5.91
C THR A 138 -10.88 -9.69 -5.55
N GLY A 139 -11.57 -10.19 -6.58
CA GLY A 139 -12.74 -11.04 -6.44
C GLY A 139 -13.13 -11.64 -7.77
N SER A 140 -14.40 -11.95 -7.94
CA SER A 140 -14.95 -12.47 -9.19
C SER A 140 -16.42 -12.14 -9.34
N GLN A 141 -16.94 -12.19 -10.56
CA GLN A 141 -18.38 -12.23 -10.79
C GLN A 141 -18.93 -13.64 -10.64
N VAL A 142 -18.13 -14.65 -11.00
CA VAL A 142 -18.50 -16.07 -10.94
C VAL A 142 -17.59 -16.84 -9.98
N PRO A 143 -18.12 -17.74 -9.12
CA PRO A 143 -17.32 -18.55 -8.19
C PRO A 143 -16.15 -19.27 -8.84
N ILE A 144 -15.03 -19.36 -8.14
CA ILE A 144 -13.80 -19.97 -8.65
C ILE A 144 -13.95 -21.48 -8.97
N TYR A 145 -14.99 -22.10 -8.39
CA TYR A 145 -15.34 -23.51 -8.55
C TYR A 145 -16.06 -23.80 -9.87
N GLU A 146 -16.75 -22.82 -10.45
CA GLU A 146 -17.46 -22.98 -11.71
C GLU A 146 -16.49 -23.24 -12.86
N LEU A 147 -16.93 -23.97 -13.89
CA LEU A 147 -16.06 -24.27 -15.03
C LEU A 147 -15.58 -22.99 -15.72
N ARG A 148 -16.52 -22.08 -16.02
CA ARG A 148 -16.27 -20.77 -16.64
C ARG A 148 -16.39 -19.69 -15.58
N ASN A 149 -15.25 -19.17 -15.13
CA ASN A 149 -15.21 -18.07 -14.17
C ASN A 149 -14.04 -17.12 -14.43
N ASP A 150 -14.13 -15.92 -13.87
CA ASP A 150 -13.08 -14.90 -13.84
C ASP A 150 -12.20 -14.97 -12.59
N GLY A 151 -12.66 -15.62 -11.51
CA GLY A 151 -11.94 -15.68 -10.22
C GLY A 151 -10.56 -16.33 -10.29
N ARG A 152 -10.37 -17.34 -11.14
CA ARG A 152 -9.06 -17.98 -11.33
C ARG A 152 -8.02 -17.00 -11.86
N ALA A 153 -8.36 -16.26 -12.91
CA ALA A 153 -7.48 -15.29 -13.54
C ALA A 153 -7.24 -14.07 -12.64
N ASN A 154 -8.30 -13.58 -11.99
CA ASN A 154 -8.22 -12.46 -11.07
C ASN A 154 -7.31 -12.77 -9.86
N LEU A 155 -7.50 -13.92 -9.20
CA LEU A 155 -6.64 -14.33 -8.07
C LEU A 155 -5.19 -14.53 -8.50
N LEU A 156 -4.95 -15.23 -9.62
CA LEU A 156 -3.60 -15.46 -10.13
C LEU A 156 -2.89 -14.13 -10.45
N GLY A 157 -3.56 -13.21 -11.15
CA GLY A 157 -3.00 -11.89 -11.48
C GLY A 157 -2.72 -11.04 -10.25
N ALA A 158 -3.62 -11.04 -9.25
CA ALA A 158 -3.41 -10.35 -7.98
C ALA A 158 -2.19 -10.91 -7.22
N LEU A 159 -2.05 -12.24 -7.16
CA LEU A 159 -0.89 -12.91 -6.54
C LEU A 159 0.42 -12.56 -7.26
N LEU A 160 0.43 -12.62 -8.59
CA LEU A 160 1.59 -12.27 -9.40
C LEU A 160 2.02 -10.82 -9.17
N ILE A 161 1.07 -9.89 -9.22
CA ILE A 161 1.36 -8.47 -9.01
C ILE A 161 1.91 -8.23 -7.61
N ALA A 162 1.19 -8.69 -6.58
CA ALA A 162 1.53 -8.38 -5.21
C ALA A 162 2.79 -9.14 -4.73
N GLY A 163 3.12 -10.28 -5.34
CA GLY A 163 4.32 -11.06 -5.05
C GLY A 163 5.57 -10.68 -5.85
N GLN A 164 5.44 -9.91 -6.93
CA GLN A 164 6.58 -9.54 -7.80
C GLN A 164 6.93 -8.05 -7.76
N PHE A 165 5.96 -7.19 -7.45
CA PHE A 165 6.15 -5.73 -7.47
C PHE A 165 5.84 -5.12 -6.10
N VAL A 166 6.60 -4.08 -5.75
CA VAL A 166 6.38 -3.25 -4.56
C VAL A 166 5.66 -1.97 -4.99
N ILE A 167 4.34 -2.03 -5.02
CA ILE A 167 3.43 -0.92 -5.31
C ILE A 167 2.81 -0.52 -3.96
N PRO A 168 3.29 0.53 -3.30
CA PRO A 168 2.95 0.87 -1.90
C PRO A 168 1.55 1.50 -1.75
N GLU A 169 0.54 0.80 -2.27
CA GLU A 169 -0.85 1.25 -2.34
C GLU A 169 -1.83 0.12 -2.03
N VAL A 170 -3.03 0.54 -1.61
CA VAL A 170 -4.22 -0.32 -1.66
C VAL A 170 -4.76 -0.25 -3.09
N CYS A 171 -4.67 -1.38 -3.79
CA CYS A 171 -5.04 -1.53 -5.19
C CYS A 171 -6.28 -2.40 -5.34
N LEU A 172 -6.91 -2.32 -6.52
CA LEU A 172 -7.96 -3.25 -6.94
C LEU A 172 -7.54 -3.87 -8.27
N TYR A 173 -7.47 -5.20 -8.32
CA TYR A 173 -7.16 -5.94 -9.55
C TYR A 173 -8.39 -6.66 -10.10
N PHE A 174 -8.76 -6.35 -11.34
CA PHE A 174 -9.89 -6.99 -12.02
C PHE A 174 -9.69 -6.90 -13.54
N TYR A 175 -10.04 -7.96 -14.26
CA TYR A 175 -10.04 -7.99 -15.73
C TYR A 175 -8.75 -7.45 -16.35
N HIS A 176 -7.62 -8.05 -15.96
CA HIS A 176 -6.28 -7.73 -16.48
C HIS A 176 -5.77 -6.31 -16.16
N LYS A 177 -6.44 -5.56 -15.27
CA LYS A 177 -6.05 -4.21 -14.90
C LYS A 177 -5.89 -4.07 -13.39
N LEU A 178 -4.84 -3.37 -13.00
CA LEU A 178 -4.61 -2.95 -11.62
C LEU A 178 -4.95 -1.47 -11.49
N TYR A 179 -5.81 -1.13 -10.56
CA TYR A 179 -6.23 0.24 -10.30
C TYR A 179 -5.81 0.69 -8.90
N ARG A 180 -5.62 1.99 -8.70
CA ARG A 180 -5.58 2.59 -7.36
C ARG A 180 -6.94 2.40 -6.71
N GLY A 181 -6.98 1.78 -5.52
CA GLY A 181 -8.23 1.36 -4.87
C GLY A 181 -9.21 2.51 -4.62
N ASN A 182 -8.72 3.65 -4.14
CA ASN A 182 -9.51 4.86 -3.87
C ASN A 182 -9.84 5.70 -5.13
N ARG A 183 -9.64 5.15 -6.33
CA ARG A 183 -10.04 5.76 -7.61
C ARG A 183 -11.04 4.91 -8.38
N VAL A 184 -11.44 3.76 -7.83
CA VAL A 184 -12.31 2.80 -8.50
C VAL A 184 -13.76 2.97 -8.10
N THR A 185 -14.66 2.74 -9.06
CA THR A 185 -16.09 2.51 -8.82
C THR A 185 -16.57 1.28 -9.61
N LYS A 186 -17.60 0.60 -9.12
CA LYS A 186 -18.23 -0.53 -9.83
C LYS A 186 -19.21 0.03 -10.87
N VAL A 187 -18.98 -0.28 -12.15
CA VAL A 187 -19.74 0.27 -13.28
C VAL A 187 -20.64 -0.75 -13.96
N ASP A 188 -20.40 -2.04 -13.75
CA ASP A 188 -21.18 -3.12 -14.37
C ASP A 188 -21.40 -4.26 -13.36
N ALA A 189 -22.62 -4.82 -13.35
CA ALA A 189 -23.03 -5.88 -12.44
C ALA A 189 -22.92 -7.29 -13.05
N GLY A 190 -22.80 -7.43 -14.37
CA GLY A 190 -22.77 -8.72 -15.07
C GLY A 190 -21.50 -8.96 -15.90
N SER A 191 -20.79 -7.91 -16.30
CA SER A 191 -19.55 -8.01 -17.06
C SER A 191 -18.37 -8.41 -16.17
N PHE A 192 -17.43 -9.18 -16.73
CA PHE A 192 -16.13 -9.39 -16.09
C PHE A 192 -15.30 -8.11 -16.02
N SER A 193 -15.57 -7.10 -16.85
CA SER A 193 -14.99 -5.75 -16.70
C SER A 193 -15.86 -4.89 -15.77
N ALA A 194 -16.05 -5.34 -14.53
CA ALA A 194 -17.02 -4.77 -13.60
C ALA A 194 -16.63 -3.40 -13.01
N PHE A 195 -15.34 -3.06 -13.01
CA PHE A 195 -14.80 -1.88 -12.34
C PHE A 195 -14.16 -0.90 -13.33
N CYS A 196 -14.18 0.39 -12.96
CA CYS A 196 -13.55 1.46 -13.71
C CYS A 196 -12.84 2.43 -12.77
N SER A 197 -11.72 2.98 -13.23
CA SER A 197 -11.07 4.16 -12.63
C SER A 197 -11.22 5.33 -13.60
N PRO A 198 -12.23 6.20 -13.41
CA PRO A 198 -12.64 7.14 -14.46
C PRO A 198 -11.72 8.34 -14.63
N ASN A 199 -11.05 8.77 -13.54
CA ASN A 199 -10.23 9.98 -13.51
C ASN A 199 -8.72 9.70 -13.35
N LEU A 200 -8.32 8.43 -13.20
CA LEU A 200 -6.92 8.01 -13.15
C LEU A 200 -6.72 6.76 -14.03
N PRO A 201 -5.69 6.70 -14.90
CA PRO A 201 -5.40 5.48 -15.64
C PRO A 201 -5.04 4.31 -14.70
N PRO A 202 -5.17 3.06 -15.16
CA PRO A 202 -4.68 1.90 -14.40
C PRO A 202 -3.21 2.07 -13.98
N LEU A 203 -2.88 1.59 -12.79
CA LEU A 203 -1.50 1.49 -12.31
C LEU A 203 -0.73 0.40 -13.06
N ALA A 204 -1.43 -0.63 -13.55
CA ALA A 204 -0.83 -1.65 -14.40
C ALA A 204 -1.83 -2.26 -15.38
N ASN A 205 -1.31 -2.72 -16.52
CA ASN A 205 -2.02 -3.61 -17.43
C ASN A 205 -1.28 -4.95 -17.47
N ALA A 206 -2.01 -6.04 -17.24
CA ALA A 206 -1.53 -7.41 -17.23
C ALA A 206 -1.98 -8.15 -18.49
N GLU A 207 -1.37 -7.80 -19.62
CA GLU A 207 -1.64 -8.39 -20.93
C GLU A 207 -0.68 -9.56 -21.20
N VAL A 208 0.03 -9.56 -22.34
CA VAL A 208 1.11 -10.54 -22.60
C VAL A 208 2.20 -10.45 -21.54
N ASP A 209 2.52 -9.20 -21.16
CA ASP A 209 3.42 -8.83 -20.09
C ASP A 209 2.68 -7.93 -19.09
N ILE A 210 3.18 -7.87 -17.85
CA ILE A 210 2.67 -6.98 -16.81
C ILE A 210 3.46 -5.68 -16.87
N THR A 211 2.81 -4.60 -17.31
CA THR A 211 3.41 -3.27 -17.43
C THR A 211 2.88 -2.37 -16.32
N ILE A 212 3.76 -1.92 -15.43
CA ILE A 212 3.44 -0.98 -14.35
C ILE A 212 3.71 0.45 -14.83
N ASN A 213 2.76 1.35 -14.60
CA ASN A 213 2.93 2.79 -14.79
C ASN A 213 3.51 3.42 -13.51
N TRP A 214 4.83 3.36 -13.34
CA TRP A 214 5.49 3.85 -12.12
C TRP A 214 5.36 5.36 -11.88
N GLU A 215 5.07 6.15 -12.92
CA GLU A 215 4.84 7.59 -12.79
C GLU A 215 3.50 7.91 -12.09
N THR A 216 2.52 7.00 -12.18
CA THR A 216 1.22 7.19 -11.52
C THR A 216 1.17 6.62 -10.13
N VAL A 217 2.07 5.70 -9.77
CA VAL A 217 2.15 5.07 -8.44
C VAL A 217 2.41 6.13 -7.37
N TRP A 218 1.52 6.19 -6.38
CA TRP A 218 1.59 7.08 -5.23
C TRP A 218 2.57 6.53 -4.20
N ARG A 219 3.35 7.42 -3.59
CA ARG A 219 4.34 7.10 -2.58
C ARG A 219 4.19 8.07 -1.43
N ALA A 220 4.24 7.56 -0.21
CA ALA A 220 4.27 8.42 0.97
C ALA A 220 5.65 9.07 1.08
N ASN A 221 5.70 10.40 1.08
CA ASN A 221 6.92 11.18 1.28
C ASN A 221 7.20 11.34 2.78
N THR A 222 7.50 10.22 3.44
CA THR A 222 7.62 10.15 4.90
C THR A 222 8.69 9.15 5.33
N THR A 223 9.24 9.37 6.52
CA THR A 223 10.13 8.44 7.23
C THR A 223 9.39 7.64 8.30
N GLU A 224 8.08 7.85 8.44
CA GLU A 224 7.25 7.17 9.41
C GLU A 224 6.98 5.71 8.99
N LYS A 225 7.00 4.81 9.98
CA LYS A 225 6.63 3.40 9.77
C LYS A 225 5.14 3.26 9.41
N PHE A 226 4.81 2.11 8.81
CA PHE A 226 3.44 1.69 8.54
C PHE A 226 2.60 1.70 9.83
N GLN A 227 1.42 2.33 9.77
CA GLN A 227 0.50 2.42 10.89
C GLN A 227 -0.94 2.21 10.42
N VAL A 228 -1.77 1.64 11.31
CA VAL A 228 -3.18 1.41 11.02
C VAL A 228 -4.06 2.24 11.95
N HIS A 229 -4.95 3.03 11.35
CA HIS A 229 -5.97 3.80 12.05
C HIS A 229 -7.35 3.25 11.72
N THR A 230 -7.94 2.52 12.67
CA THR A 230 -9.24 1.86 12.45
C THR A 230 -10.45 2.73 12.73
N ASN A 231 -10.28 3.86 13.42
CA ASN A 231 -11.40 4.69 13.83
C ASN A 231 -11.95 5.44 12.62
N MET A 232 -13.24 5.24 12.34
CA MET A 232 -13.96 5.85 11.24
C MET A 232 -15.23 6.47 11.79
N ASN A 233 -15.49 7.73 11.44
CA ASN A 233 -16.72 8.39 11.87
C ASN A 233 -17.92 7.79 11.11
N THR A 234 -18.86 7.20 11.83
CA THR A 234 -20.06 6.56 11.26
C THR A 234 -21.21 7.53 10.99
N ASN A 235 -21.12 8.77 11.48
CA ASN A 235 -22.12 9.82 11.32
C ASN A 235 -21.94 10.57 9.98
N VAL A 236 -21.64 9.83 8.92
CA VAL A 236 -21.45 10.34 7.56
C VAL A 236 -22.45 9.73 6.59
N ALA A 237 -22.82 10.46 5.54
CA ALA A 237 -23.77 9.96 4.54
C ALA A 237 -23.52 10.51 3.13
N LEU A 238 -24.13 9.87 2.13
CA LEU A 238 -24.17 10.31 0.73
C LEU A 238 -25.55 10.90 0.41
N LEU A 239 -25.59 12.16 -0.04
CA LEU A 239 -26.80 12.82 -0.50
C LEU A 239 -26.70 13.13 -1.99
N ARG A 240 -27.48 12.42 -2.81
CA ARG A 240 -27.60 12.70 -4.23
C ARG A 240 -28.71 13.69 -4.51
N ILE A 241 -28.39 14.83 -5.11
CA ILE A 241 -29.44 15.78 -5.55
C ILE A 241 -30.09 15.30 -6.85
N PHE A 242 -31.38 15.57 -7.02
CA PHE A 242 -32.12 15.31 -8.25
C PHE A 242 -33.15 16.42 -8.50
N PRO A 243 -33.59 16.65 -9.75
CA PRO A 243 -34.55 17.70 -10.05
C PRO A 243 -35.83 17.51 -9.21
N GLY A 244 -36.17 18.51 -8.40
CA GLY A 244 -37.33 18.46 -7.51
C GLY A 244 -37.04 18.07 -6.06
N ILE A 245 -35.79 17.82 -5.65
CA ILE A 245 -35.45 17.64 -4.23
C ILE A 245 -35.92 18.85 -3.40
N THR A 246 -36.57 18.59 -2.28
CA THR A 246 -37.19 19.62 -1.44
C THR A 246 -36.23 20.07 -0.34
N ALA A 247 -36.32 21.34 0.09
CA ALA A 247 -35.55 21.83 1.23
C ALA A 247 -35.91 21.09 2.53
N ALA A 248 -37.17 20.66 2.68
CA ALA A 248 -37.59 19.82 3.80
C ALA A 248 -36.86 18.46 3.84
N ALA A 249 -36.65 17.81 2.69
CA ALA A 249 -35.90 16.56 2.61
C ALA A 249 -34.42 16.77 2.95
N VAL A 250 -33.80 17.83 2.40
CA VAL A 250 -32.40 18.19 2.71
C VAL A 250 -32.23 18.51 4.20
N LYS A 251 -33.15 19.29 4.77
CA LYS A 251 -33.17 19.61 6.21
C LYS A 251 -33.26 18.35 7.07
N ALA A 252 -34.16 17.43 6.73
CA ALA A 252 -34.34 16.17 7.46
C ALA A 252 -33.07 15.29 7.38
N PHE A 253 -32.45 15.24 6.20
CA PHE A 253 -31.21 14.48 5.98
C PHE A 253 -30.02 15.04 6.78
N LEU A 254 -29.96 16.35 6.97
CA LEU A 254 -28.87 17.05 7.67
C LEU A 254 -29.14 17.26 9.19
N GLN A 255 -30.09 16.52 9.76
CA GLN A 255 -30.31 16.55 11.22
C GLN A 255 -29.24 15.74 11.96
N PRO A 256 -28.96 16.08 13.24
CA PRO A 256 -28.16 15.23 14.11
C PRO A 256 -28.66 13.78 14.11
N PRO A 257 -27.77 12.77 14.16
CA PRO A 257 -26.36 12.86 14.52
C PRO A 257 -25.39 13.14 13.36
N ILE A 258 -25.85 13.48 12.14
CA ILE A 258 -24.97 13.67 10.97
C ILE A 258 -23.91 14.76 11.22
N GLU A 259 -22.64 14.40 11.04
CA GLU A 259 -21.47 15.27 11.20
C GLU A 259 -20.83 15.63 9.85
N GLY A 260 -21.07 14.83 8.81
CA GLY A 260 -20.67 15.20 7.46
C GLY A 260 -21.44 14.48 6.37
N ILE A 261 -21.49 15.07 5.19
CA ILE A 261 -22.07 14.43 4.01
C ILE A 261 -21.18 14.60 2.77
N VAL A 262 -21.25 13.62 1.87
CA VAL A 262 -20.85 13.77 0.48
C VAL A 262 -22.11 14.15 -0.32
N LEU A 263 -22.13 15.36 -0.86
CA LEU A 263 -23.19 15.88 -1.70
C LEU A 263 -22.86 15.60 -3.17
N GLU A 264 -23.61 14.70 -3.81
CA GLU A 264 -23.43 14.42 -5.23
C GLU A 264 -24.24 15.38 -6.08
N THR A 265 -23.59 16.28 -6.81
CA THR A 265 -24.18 17.38 -7.60
C THR A 265 -24.03 17.20 -9.12
N TYR A 266 -24.65 18.08 -9.91
CA TYR A 266 -24.70 17.91 -11.36
C TYR A 266 -23.43 18.41 -12.07
N GLY A 267 -23.04 17.73 -13.16
CA GLY A 267 -22.03 18.22 -14.09
C GLY A 267 -20.70 18.55 -13.41
N SER A 268 -20.24 19.79 -13.51
CA SER A 268 -18.98 20.27 -12.91
C SER A 268 -19.07 20.62 -11.41
N GLY A 269 -20.09 20.14 -10.70
CA GLY A 269 -20.27 20.38 -9.27
C GLY A 269 -21.41 21.36 -8.92
N ASN A 270 -22.46 21.43 -9.74
CA ASN A 270 -23.47 22.48 -9.70
C ASN A 270 -24.74 22.04 -8.94
N ALA A 271 -25.28 22.95 -8.13
CA ALA A 271 -26.62 22.85 -7.53
C ALA A 271 -27.51 24.02 -7.99
N PRO A 272 -28.85 23.92 -7.86
CA PRO A 272 -29.76 25.02 -8.18
C PRO A 272 -29.42 26.30 -7.40
N ASN A 273 -29.01 27.37 -8.10
CA ASN A 273 -28.68 28.66 -7.49
C ASN A 273 -29.88 29.61 -7.38
N ASN A 274 -31.00 29.27 -8.00
CA ASN A 274 -32.29 29.98 -7.89
C ASN A 274 -33.17 29.47 -6.74
N ARG A 275 -32.62 28.60 -5.88
CA ARG A 275 -33.31 27.97 -4.75
C ARG A 275 -32.61 28.37 -3.45
N GLU A 276 -32.89 29.59 -3.00
CA GLU A 276 -32.35 30.13 -1.75
C GLU A 276 -32.69 29.24 -0.56
N ASP A 277 -33.89 28.63 -0.55
CA ASP A 277 -34.33 27.68 0.47
C ASP A 277 -33.40 26.46 0.60
N LEU A 278 -32.87 25.93 -0.52
CA LEU A 278 -31.90 24.83 -0.49
C LEU A 278 -30.54 25.29 0.01
N LEU A 279 -30.06 26.42 -0.49
CA LEU A 279 -28.76 26.98 -0.09
C LEU A 279 -28.73 27.36 1.39
N GLU A 280 -29.84 27.86 1.92
CA GLU A 280 -30.00 28.20 3.33
C GLU A 280 -29.91 26.95 4.23
N GLU A 281 -30.51 25.82 3.84
CA GLU A 281 -30.41 24.58 4.62
C GLU A 281 -28.99 24.01 4.62
N LEU A 282 -28.27 24.10 3.50
CA LEU A 282 -26.84 23.74 3.44
C LEU A 282 -26.01 24.67 4.33
N LYS A 283 -26.23 25.99 4.24
CA LYS A 283 -25.56 26.98 5.08
C LYS A 283 -25.81 26.72 6.57
N LYS A 284 -27.06 26.50 6.97
CA LYS A 284 -27.44 26.15 8.35
C LYS A 284 -26.72 24.90 8.83
N ALA A 285 -26.51 23.90 7.98
CA ALA A 285 -25.76 22.69 8.33
C ALA A 285 -24.26 23.00 8.53
N THR A 286 -23.65 23.76 7.62
CA THR A 286 -22.27 24.24 7.78
C THR A 286 -22.11 25.06 9.06
N ASP A 287 -23.06 25.96 9.37
CA ASP A 287 -23.05 26.77 10.59
C ASP A 287 -23.15 25.89 11.87
N ARG A 288 -23.82 24.73 11.78
CA ARG A 288 -23.84 23.67 12.81
C ARG A 288 -22.59 22.79 12.82
N LYS A 289 -21.56 23.15 12.03
CA LYS A 289 -20.31 22.41 11.85
C LYS A 289 -20.46 21.05 11.15
N VAL A 290 -21.55 20.82 10.42
CA VAL A 290 -21.64 19.67 9.51
C VAL A 290 -20.74 19.91 8.31
N VAL A 291 -19.84 18.98 8.00
CA VAL A 291 -18.92 19.10 6.87
C VAL A 291 -19.57 18.59 5.58
N ILE A 292 -19.59 19.41 4.53
CA ILE A 292 -20.23 19.05 3.26
C ILE A 292 -19.17 19.02 2.15
N LEU A 293 -18.95 17.84 1.57
CA LEU A 293 -18.00 17.61 0.48
C LEU A 293 -18.77 17.40 -0.84
N ASN A 294 -18.48 18.18 -1.86
CA ASN A 294 -19.17 18.15 -3.14
C ASN A 294 -18.47 17.20 -4.12
N CYS A 295 -19.17 16.16 -4.57
CA CYS A 295 -18.75 15.27 -5.65
C CYS A 295 -19.68 15.44 -6.85
N THR A 296 -19.18 15.20 -8.06
CA THR A 296 -20.04 15.15 -9.23
C THR A 296 -20.75 13.79 -9.33
N GLN A 297 -21.99 13.80 -9.82
CA GLN A 297 -22.72 12.59 -10.24
C GLN A 297 -22.18 12.00 -11.53
N CYS A 298 -21.39 12.76 -12.31
CA CYS A 298 -20.80 12.29 -13.54
C CYS A 298 -19.71 11.26 -13.24
N LEU A 299 -19.71 10.15 -13.98
CA LEU A 299 -18.69 9.11 -13.82
C LEU A 299 -17.27 9.65 -13.99
N ARG A 300 -17.06 10.59 -14.93
CA ARG A 300 -15.78 11.25 -15.20
C ARG A 300 -15.94 12.76 -15.11
N GLY A 301 -14.93 13.43 -14.54
CA GLY A 301 -14.89 14.88 -14.42
C GLY A 301 -14.39 15.36 -13.06
N THR A 302 -14.35 16.68 -12.91
CA THR A 302 -13.83 17.37 -11.73
C THR A 302 -14.83 18.43 -11.28
N VAL A 303 -15.09 18.49 -9.98
CA VAL A 303 -15.82 19.58 -9.35
C VAL A 303 -14.96 20.85 -9.39
N THR A 304 -15.42 21.87 -10.10
CA THR A 304 -14.68 23.12 -10.31
C THR A 304 -15.52 24.32 -9.91
N PRO A 305 -15.00 25.28 -9.12
CA PRO A 305 -15.75 26.47 -8.70
C PRO A 305 -15.84 27.55 -9.79
N VAL A 306 -15.66 27.19 -11.07
CA VAL A 306 -15.54 28.15 -12.17
C VAL A 306 -16.92 28.72 -12.56
N TYR A 307 -18.00 27.96 -12.37
CA TYR A 307 -19.36 28.41 -12.67
C TYR A 307 -19.99 29.14 -11.48
N ALA A 308 -20.86 30.12 -11.74
CA ALA A 308 -21.56 30.88 -10.70
C ALA A 308 -22.27 29.98 -9.68
N THR A 309 -22.88 28.87 -10.14
CA THR A 309 -23.52 27.83 -9.31
C THR A 309 -22.55 27.09 -8.39
N GLY A 310 -21.30 26.86 -8.80
CA GLY A 310 -20.26 26.24 -7.98
C GLY A 310 -19.66 27.23 -6.95
N GLN A 311 -19.55 28.51 -7.31
CA GLN A 311 -19.18 29.57 -6.37
C GLN A 311 -20.22 29.73 -5.27
N THR A 312 -21.51 29.62 -5.60
CA THR A 312 -22.60 29.68 -4.60
C THR A 312 -22.48 28.58 -3.54
N LEU A 313 -22.15 27.34 -3.94
CA LEU A 313 -21.92 26.24 -2.99
C LEU A 313 -20.71 26.50 -2.09
N THR A 314 -19.62 26.99 -2.68
CA THR A 314 -18.42 27.36 -1.93
C THR A 314 -18.71 28.47 -0.90
N ALA A 315 -19.54 29.45 -1.28
CA ALA A 315 -19.93 30.56 -0.41
C ALA A 315 -20.77 30.12 0.81
N VAL A 316 -21.53 29.03 0.71
CA VAL A 316 -22.26 28.42 1.84
C VAL A 316 -21.42 27.38 2.60
N GLY A 317 -20.12 27.30 2.30
CA GLY A 317 -19.13 26.51 3.03
C GLY A 317 -18.94 25.07 2.55
N VAL A 318 -19.53 24.69 1.42
CA VAL A 318 -19.33 23.38 0.79
C VAL A 318 -17.92 23.28 0.21
N ILE A 319 -17.25 22.16 0.44
CA ILE A 319 -15.87 21.91 0.01
C ILE A 319 -15.91 21.21 -1.36
N PRO A 320 -15.14 21.66 -2.36
CA PRO A 320 -15.04 20.94 -3.63
C PRO A 320 -14.25 19.64 -3.46
N GLY A 321 -14.85 18.51 -3.83
CA GLY A 321 -14.22 17.18 -3.79
C GLY A 321 -13.34 16.86 -5.00
N SER A 322 -13.05 17.84 -5.86
CA SER A 322 -12.29 17.66 -7.11
C SER A 322 -12.84 16.49 -7.95
N ASP A 323 -12.01 15.53 -8.34
CA ASP A 323 -12.28 14.37 -9.19
C ASP A 323 -12.36 13.05 -8.39
N MET A 324 -12.63 13.12 -7.09
CA MET A 324 -12.86 11.95 -6.24
C MET A 324 -14.09 11.15 -6.66
N THR A 325 -14.03 9.83 -6.50
CA THR A 325 -15.24 9.00 -6.54
C THR A 325 -16.05 9.18 -5.25
N PRO A 326 -17.37 8.92 -5.27
CA PRO A 326 -18.19 8.97 -4.05
C PRO A 326 -17.69 8.04 -2.93
N GLU A 327 -17.16 6.86 -3.28
CA GLU A 327 -16.60 5.89 -2.33
C GLU A 327 -15.37 6.46 -1.61
N ALA A 328 -14.46 7.08 -2.36
CA ALA A 328 -13.26 7.71 -1.81
C ALA A 328 -13.60 8.94 -0.98
N ALA A 329 -14.52 9.77 -1.46
CA ALA A 329 -15.00 10.95 -0.74
C ALA A 329 -15.64 10.58 0.60
N LEU A 330 -16.47 9.53 0.63
CA LEU A 330 -17.12 9.06 1.86
C LEU A 330 -16.09 8.48 2.84
N ALA A 331 -15.16 7.66 2.35
CA ALA A 331 -14.08 7.10 3.17
C ALA A 331 -13.19 8.20 3.75
N LYS A 332 -12.78 9.17 2.92
CA LYS A 332 -11.98 10.32 3.35
C LYS A 332 -12.70 11.16 4.40
N LEU A 333 -13.98 11.46 4.18
CA LEU A 333 -14.81 12.20 5.11
C LEU A 333 -14.90 11.49 6.47
N SER A 334 -15.21 10.20 6.45
CA SER A 334 -15.29 9.36 7.66
C SER A 334 -13.96 9.33 8.42
N TYR A 335 -12.85 9.19 7.70
CA TYR A 335 -11.50 9.15 8.24
C TYR A 335 -11.04 10.49 8.83
N VAL A 336 -11.23 11.60 8.12
CA VAL A 336 -10.80 12.93 8.61
C VAL A 336 -11.65 13.36 9.81
N LEU A 337 -12.96 13.08 9.79
CA LEU A 337 -13.83 13.42 10.91
C LEU A 337 -13.51 12.61 12.18
N SER A 338 -12.94 11.40 12.06
CA SER A 338 -12.58 10.57 13.22
C SER A 338 -11.33 11.06 13.97
N LYS A 339 -10.51 11.91 13.35
CA LYS A 339 -9.33 12.51 13.99
C LYS A 339 -9.75 13.53 15.05
N THR A 340 -9.33 13.33 16.29
CA THR A 340 -9.71 14.16 17.46
C THR A 340 -8.67 15.23 17.80
N ASP A 341 -7.47 15.10 17.23
CA ASP A 341 -6.29 15.94 17.42
C ASP A 341 -6.29 17.21 16.55
N ILE A 342 -7.24 17.33 15.62
CA ILE A 342 -7.36 18.44 14.68
C ILE A 342 -8.69 19.18 14.80
N SER A 343 -8.64 20.50 14.60
CA SER A 343 -9.78 21.41 14.63
C SER A 343 -10.75 21.17 13.45
N TRP A 344 -11.94 21.77 13.55
CA TRP A 344 -12.93 21.68 12.47
C TRP A 344 -12.42 22.31 11.17
N GLU A 345 -11.71 23.43 11.28
CA GLU A 345 -11.11 24.13 10.14
C GLU A 345 -10.01 23.29 9.47
N GLU A 346 -9.12 22.68 10.25
CA GLU A 346 -8.08 21.77 9.72
C GLU A 346 -8.68 20.52 9.06
N LYS A 347 -9.80 20.00 9.58
CA LYS A 347 -10.55 18.91 8.93
C LYS A 347 -11.02 19.31 7.54
N ARG A 348 -11.52 20.54 7.37
CA ARG A 348 -11.97 21.05 6.06
C ARG A 348 -10.81 21.21 5.09
N GLU A 349 -9.66 21.70 5.57
CA GLU A 349 -8.45 21.85 4.76
C GLU A 349 -7.97 20.47 4.26
N LYS A 350 -7.80 19.50 5.17
CA LYS A 350 -7.42 18.12 4.82
C LYS A 350 -8.37 17.45 3.82
N LEU A 351 -9.66 17.78 3.85
CA LEU A 351 -10.63 17.25 2.88
C LEU A 351 -10.42 17.79 1.46
N GLY A 352 -9.85 18.99 1.32
CA GLY A 352 -9.46 19.58 0.03
C GLY A 352 -8.08 19.14 -0.49
N GLU A 353 -7.25 18.50 0.35
CA GLU A 353 -5.89 18.07 0.01
C GLU A 353 -5.84 16.63 -0.50
N ASN A 354 -4.92 16.31 -1.41
CA ASN A 354 -4.70 14.92 -1.82
C ASN A 354 -3.93 14.13 -0.74
N LEU A 355 -4.61 13.22 -0.02
CA LEU A 355 -4.02 12.51 1.12
C LEU A 355 -3.42 11.15 0.73
N ARG A 356 -4.03 10.46 -0.25
CA ARG A 356 -3.73 9.06 -0.60
C ARG A 356 -3.77 8.81 -2.10
N GLY A 357 -3.65 9.85 -2.92
CA GLY A 357 -3.75 9.76 -4.37
C GLY A 357 -5.20 9.70 -4.90
N GLU A 358 -6.19 9.93 -4.03
CA GLU A 358 -7.64 9.83 -4.32
C GLU A 358 -8.17 11.00 -5.16
N MET A 359 -7.45 12.12 -5.17
CA MET A 359 -7.86 13.33 -5.88
C MET A 359 -6.70 14.00 -6.58
N THR A 360 -6.99 14.63 -7.69
CA THR A 360 -6.06 15.45 -8.45
C THR A 360 -6.28 16.89 -8.01
N VAL A 361 -5.30 17.47 -7.33
CA VAL A 361 -5.31 18.90 -7.02
C VAL A 361 -4.56 19.59 -8.15
N VAL A 362 -5.25 20.42 -8.94
CA VAL A 362 -4.59 21.27 -9.94
C VAL A 362 -3.76 22.28 -9.15
N PRO A 363 -2.42 22.28 -9.22
CA PRO A 363 -1.65 23.28 -8.52
C PRO A 363 -1.92 24.63 -9.21
N THR A 364 -2.53 25.56 -8.49
CA THR A 364 -2.63 26.95 -8.93
C THR A 364 -1.20 27.51 -9.04
N GLY A 365 -0.65 27.52 -10.25
CA GLY A 365 0.64 28.14 -10.57
C GLY A 365 1.85 27.22 -10.69
N ALA A 366 1.72 25.89 -10.63
CA ALA A 366 2.86 25.02 -10.98
C ALA A 366 3.00 24.90 -12.50
N LYS A 367 4.10 25.44 -13.03
CA LYS A 367 4.57 25.10 -14.38
C LYS A 367 4.82 23.59 -14.43
N ILE A 368 4.00 22.86 -15.18
CA ILE A 368 4.32 21.50 -15.60
C ILE A 368 5.65 21.57 -16.35
N SER A 369 6.68 20.90 -15.84
CA SER A 369 7.84 20.64 -16.67
C SER A 369 8.69 19.46 -16.21
N LEU A 370 8.46 18.33 -16.87
CA LEU A 370 9.51 17.32 -17.09
C LEU A 370 10.36 17.64 -18.34
N THR A 371 9.92 18.62 -19.15
CA THR A 371 10.60 19.09 -20.37
C THR A 371 11.74 20.10 -20.12
N ASN A 372 11.91 20.61 -18.90
CA ASN A 372 12.90 21.65 -18.56
C ASN A 372 14.05 21.14 -17.68
N SER A 373 14.26 19.83 -17.56
CA SER A 373 15.56 19.38 -17.04
C SER A 373 16.62 19.78 -18.06
N LYS A 374 17.43 20.78 -17.70
CA LYS A 374 18.58 21.25 -18.51
C LYS A 374 19.47 20.08 -18.94
N PHE A 375 19.50 19.02 -18.14
CA PHE A 375 20.16 17.75 -18.45
C PHE A 375 19.53 17.01 -19.64
N ILE A 376 18.21 16.82 -19.66
CA ILE A 376 17.49 16.16 -20.76
C ILE A 376 17.59 16.97 -22.06
N GLN A 377 17.51 18.30 -21.98
CA GLN A 377 17.70 19.17 -23.15
C GLN A 377 19.13 19.07 -23.71
N VAL A 378 20.13 18.94 -22.83
CA VAL A 378 21.53 18.73 -23.23
C VAL A 378 21.71 17.36 -23.86
N LEU A 379 21.16 16.29 -23.28
CA LEU A 379 21.20 14.93 -23.86
C LEU A 379 20.50 14.87 -25.22
N ALA A 380 19.30 15.44 -25.34
CA ALA A 380 18.56 15.52 -26.60
C ALA A 380 19.38 16.17 -27.71
N LYS A 381 20.08 17.27 -27.36
CA LYS A 381 20.93 18.01 -28.28
C LYS A 381 22.18 17.23 -28.68
N PHE A 382 22.78 16.46 -27.75
CA PHE A 382 23.94 15.61 -28.03
C PHE A 382 23.61 14.35 -28.83
N LEU A 383 22.41 13.79 -28.62
CA LEU A 383 21.96 12.55 -29.25
C LEU A 383 21.15 12.77 -30.54
N ALA A 384 21.08 14.03 -31.03
CA ALA A 384 20.38 14.43 -32.25
C ALA A 384 18.93 13.93 -32.34
N THR A 385 18.25 13.84 -31.19
CA THR A 385 16.95 13.19 -31.06
C THR A 385 15.83 14.19 -31.38
N SER A 386 14.87 13.79 -32.23
CA SER A 386 13.86 14.72 -32.78
C SER A 386 12.44 14.51 -32.25
N CYS A 387 12.15 13.39 -31.58
CA CYS A 387 10.81 13.07 -31.07
C CYS A 387 10.79 12.77 -29.57
N LYS A 388 9.61 12.88 -28.95
CA LYS A 388 9.39 12.77 -27.50
C LYS A 388 9.62 11.35 -26.99
N GLU A 389 9.24 10.37 -27.79
CA GLU A 389 9.30 8.94 -27.47
C GLU A 389 10.74 8.44 -27.36
N GLU A 390 11.63 8.87 -28.26
CA GLU A 390 13.06 8.55 -28.19
C GLU A 390 13.71 9.21 -26.96
N LEU A 391 13.30 10.44 -26.62
CA LEU A 391 13.79 11.12 -25.42
C LEU A 391 13.34 10.44 -24.12
N GLU A 392 12.10 9.97 -24.07
CA GLU A 392 11.59 9.17 -22.96
C GLU A 392 12.34 7.84 -22.84
N ALA A 393 12.58 7.14 -23.96
CA ALA A 393 13.36 5.90 -23.95
C ALA A 393 14.82 6.11 -23.48
N ILE A 394 15.49 7.18 -23.93
CA ILE A 394 16.84 7.54 -23.48
C ILE A 394 16.83 7.88 -21.98
N ARG A 395 15.84 8.66 -21.53
CA ARG A 395 15.67 9.03 -20.13
C ARG A 395 15.52 7.78 -19.27
N ASP A 396 14.62 6.89 -19.64
CA ASP A 396 14.31 5.68 -18.88
C ASP A 396 15.50 4.70 -18.86
N ALA A 397 16.35 4.73 -19.90
CA ALA A 397 17.59 3.96 -19.94
C ALA A 397 18.73 4.56 -19.07
N LEU A 398 18.87 5.89 -19.03
CA LEU A 398 20.01 6.56 -18.38
C LEU A 398 19.75 6.93 -16.92
N ILE A 399 18.52 7.34 -16.55
CA ILE A 399 18.19 7.78 -15.20
C ILE A 399 18.58 6.73 -14.14
N PRO A 400 18.24 5.43 -14.27
CA PRO A 400 18.57 4.46 -13.23
C PRO A 400 20.08 4.37 -12.96
N SER A 401 20.88 4.33 -14.03
CA SER A 401 22.34 4.24 -13.93
C SER A 401 22.96 5.49 -13.31
N LEU A 402 22.49 6.68 -13.72
CA LEU A 402 22.98 7.96 -13.18
C LEU A 402 22.56 8.16 -11.73
N ALA A 403 21.32 7.80 -11.40
CA ALA A 403 20.80 7.88 -10.03
C ALA A 403 21.58 6.96 -9.09
N CYS A 404 21.89 5.73 -9.53
CA CYS A 404 22.73 4.80 -8.77
C CYS A 404 24.19 5.28 -8.67
N ALA A 405 24.75 5.87 -9.73
CA ALA A 405 26.11 6.44 -9.69
C ALA A 405 26.21 7.64 -8.72
N ALA A 406 25.22 8.55 -8.76
CA ALA A 406 25.12 9.65 -7.80
C ALA A 406 24.95 9.11 -6.36
N ALA A 407 24.17 8.05 -6.19
CA ALA A 407 23.99 7.41 -4.90
C ALA A 407 25.27 6.76 -4.37
N ASN A 408 26.11 6.21 -5.24
CA ASN A 408 27.39 5.61 -4.88
C ASN A 408 28.36 6.61 -4.25
N ILE A 409 28.34 7.87 -4.70
CA ILE A 409 29.21 8.93 -4.18
C ILE A 409 28.53 9.83 -3.13
N GLY A 410 27.25 9.58 -2.84
CA GLY A 410 26.47 10.38 -1.88
C GLY A 410 26.10 11.78 -2.37
N ASP A 411 26.12 12.03 -3.69
CA ASP A 411 25.87 13.36 -4.27
C ASP A 411 24.37 13.64 -4.38
N ILE A 412 23.82 14.25 -3.32
CA ILE A 412 22.42 14.65 -3.22
C ILE A 412 22.05 15.69 -4.30
N ASP A 413 22.98 16.56 -4.70
CA ASP A 413 22.68 17.64 -5.63
C ASP A 413 22.63 17.12 -7.07
N ALA A 414 23.52 16.20 -7.45
CA ALA A 414 23.38 15.42 -8.68
C ALA A 414 22.07 14.63 -8.68
N PHE A 415 21.72 14.01 -7.54
CA PHE A 415 20.48 13.26 -7.41
C PHE A 415 19.22 14.14 -7.62
N LYS A 416 19.20 15.33 -7.02
CA LYS A 416 18.17 16.36 -7.26
C LYS A 416 18.14 16.83 -8.72
N ALA A 417 19.29 16.94 -9.38
CA ALA A 417 19.37 17.38 -10.76
C ALA A 417 18.83 16.33 -11.76
N ILE A 418 18.98 15.04 -11.45
CA ILE A 418 18.52 13.93 -12.30
C ILE A 418 17.00 13.73 -12.19
N GLY A 419 16.44 13.79 -10.98
CA GLY A 419 15.03 13.44 -10.72
C GLY A 419 14.12 14.60 -10.30
N GLY A 420 14.64 15.74 -9.84
CA GLY A 420 13.83 16.72 -9.10
C GLY A 420 13.24 16.13 -7.81
N LYS A 421 12.28 16.84 -7.19
CA LYS A 421 11.50 16.29 -6.05
C LYS A 421 10.45 15.24 -6.47
N ASP A 422 10.13 15.19 -7.77
CA ASP A 422 9.00 14.41 -8.32
C ASP A 422 9.45 13.22 -9.19
N GLY A 423 10.76 12.97 -9.30
CA GLY A 423 11.30 11.90 -10.12
C GLY A 423 11.05 10.52 -9.51
N ASN A 424 10.92 9.49 -10.35
CA ASN A 424 10.81 8.11 -9.88
C ASN A 424 12.12 7.67 -9.20
N LEU A 425 12.15 7.73 -7.86
CA LEU A 425 13.33 7.41 -7.04
C LEU A 425 13.47 5.91 -6.71
N SER A 426 12.70 5.06 -7.36
CA SER A 426 12.85 3.60 -7.30
C SER A 426 13.15 3.01 -8.66
N CYS A 427 13.87 3.77 -9.49
CA CYS A 427 14.55 3.21 -10.64
C CYS A 427 15.53 2.12 -10.19
N GLU A 428 15.64 1.06 -10.99
CA GLU A 428 16.48 -0.09 -10.71
C GLU A 428 17.64 -0.16 -11.73
N ASP A 429 18.86 -0.42 -11.27
CA ASP A 429 20.00 -0.70 -12.13
C ASP A 429 19.94 -2.12 -12.75
N TYR A 430 20.99 -2.50 -13.48
CA TYR A 430 21.09 -3.83 -14.09
C TYR A 430 21.10 -4.99 -13.08
N ASP A 431 21.39 -4.73 -11.80
CA ASP A 431 21.33 -5.72 -10.72
C ASP A 431 20.01 -5.66 -9.94
N GLY A 432 19.05 -4.84 -10.38
CA GLY A 432 17.77 -4.62 -9.67
C GLY A 432 17.92 -3.71 -8.45
N ARG A 433 19.07 -3.06 -8.25
CA ARG A 433 19.32 -2.20 -7.09
C ARG A 433 18.74 -0.82 -7.35
N THR A 434 18.04 -0.29 -6.36
CA THR A 434 17.60 1.10 -6.35
C THR A 434 18.69 2.02 -5.81
N PRO A 435 18.62 3.35 -6.03
CA PRO A 435 19.51 4.30 -5.37
C PRO A 435 19.58 4.15 -3.84
N LEU A 436 18.47 3.73 -3.21
CA LEU A 436 18.45 3.46 -1.77
C LEU A 436 19.30 2.25 -1.39
N HIS A 437 19.35 1.20 -2.22
CA HIS A 437 20.27 0.08 -2.00
C HIS A 437 21.72 0.54 -2.04
N VAL A 438 22.09 1.33 -3.05
CA VAL A 438 23.47 1.81 -3.24
C VAL A 438 23.88 2.75 -2.11
N ALA A 439 23.06 3.76 -1.80
CA ALA A 439 23.32 4.68 -0.70
C ALA A 439 23.41 3.96 0.67
N SER A 440 22.63 2.89 0.85
CA SER A 440 22.66 2.08 2.07
C SER A 440 23.92 1.21 2.15
N SER A 441 24.38 0.64 1.04
CA SER A 441 25.63 -0.12 0.96
C SER A 441 26.87 0.72 1.23
N GLU A 442 26.85 2.00 0.85
CA GLU A 442 27.98 2.92 1.01
C GLU A 442 27.90 3.77 2.30
N GLY A 443 26.79 3.67 3.04
CA GLY A 443 26.63 4.36 4.33
C GLY A 443 26.30 5.85 4.25
N HIS A 444 25.80 6.33 3.10
CA HIS A 444 25.49 7.75 2.85
C HIS A 444 24.19 8.20 3.56
N LEU A 445 24.23 8.28 4.89
CA LEU A 445 23.07 8.60 5.74
C LEU A 445 22.25 9.82 5.26
N PRO A 446 22.84 10.99 4.91
CA PRO A 446 22.06 12.15 4.46
C PRO A 446 21.30 11.88 3.16
N LEU A 447 21.88 11.08 2.26
CA LEU A 447 21.22 10.70 1.02
C LEU A 447 20.13 9.65 1.29
N VAL A 448 20.37 8.67 2.16
CA VAL A 448 19.34 7.71 2.59
C VAL A 448 18.11 8.45 3.14
N GLU A 449 18.31 9.40 4.06
CA GLU A 449 17.22 10.21 4.63
C GLU A 449 16.48 11.00 3.54
N TYR A 450 17.21 11.61 2.60
CA TYR A 450 16.62 12.33 1.47
C TYR A 450 15.76 11.42 0.59
N LEU A 451 16.25 10.23 0.25
CA LEU A 451 15.54 9.24 -0.57
C LEU A 451 14.24 8.78 0.09
N LEU A 452 14.27 8.49 1.40
CA LEU A 452 13.09 8.07 2.16
C LEU A 452 12.04 9.18 2.20
N LYS A 453 12.44 10.42 2.52
CA LYS A 453 11.55 11.60 2.51
C LYS A 453 10.96 11.90 1.12
N SER A 454 11.55 11.34 0.08
CA SER A 454 11.10 11.49 -1.30
C SER A 454 10.38 10.23 -1.84
N GLY A 455 9.98 9.31 -0.96
CA GLY A 455 9.12 8.17 -1.29
C GLY A 455 9.85 6.91 -1.79
N ALA A 456 11.16 6.79 -1.54
CA ALA A 456 11.88 5.54 -1.80
C ALA A 456 11.40 4.43 -0.85
N THR A 457 11.12 3.25 -1.39
CA THR A 457 10.65 2.11 -0.59
C THR A 457 11.82 1.35 0.05
N VAL A 458 11.69 1.03 1.33
CA VAL A 458 12.63 0.18 2.08
C VAL A 458 12.46 -1.31 1.78
N TYR A 459 11.40 -1.69 1.04
CA TYR A 459 11.03 -3.09 0.77
C TYR A 459 11.42 -3.58 -0.63
N ALA A 460 12.02 -2.73 -1.46
CA ALA A 460 12.55 -3.15 -2.76
C ALA A 460 13.60 -4.25 -2.56
N LYS A 461 13.63 -5.21 -3.48
CA LYS A 461 14.58 -6.32 -3.49
C LYS A 461 15.35 -6.30 -4.78
N ASP A 462 16.68 -6.39 -4.68
CA ASP A 462 17.53 -6.56 -5.85
C ASP A 462 17.41 -7.98 -6.46
N ARG A 463 18.17 -8.27 -7.51
CA ARG A 463 18.14 -9.59 -8.18
C ARG A 463 18.59 -10.75 -7.28
N TYR A 464 19.29 -10.48 -6.19
CA TYR A 464 19.73 -11.46 -5.21
C TYR A 464 18.75 -11.58 -4.04
N GLY A 465 17.69 -10.77 -4.03
CA GLY A 465 16.68 -10.75 -2.97
C GLY A 465 17.06 -9.84 -1.79
N ALA A 466 18.19 -9.13 -1.85
CA ALA A 466 18.63 -8.27 -0.77
C ALA A 466 17.83 -6.96 -0.75
N THR A 467 17.45 -6.51 0.45
CA THR A 467 16.82 -5.21 0.69
C THR A 467 17.88 -4.15 0.99
N PRO A 468 17.54 -2.84 0.97
CA PRO A 468 18.45 -1.79 1.43
C PRO A 468 18.95 -2.02 2.87
N LEU A 469 18.11 -2.58 3.75
CA LEU A 469 18.48 -2.95 5.12
C LEU A 469 19.57 -4.02 5.12
N MET A 470 19.41 -5.08 4.33
CA MET A 470 20.41 -6.16 4.24
C MET A 470 21.75 -5.66 3.68
N ASN A 471 21.73 -4.75 2.73
CA ASN A 471 22.94 -4.09 2.25
C ASN A 471 23.62 -3.28 3.36
N ALA A 472 22.87 -2.46 4.11
CA ALA A 472 23.42 -1.72 5.24
C ALA A 472 24.01 -2.64 6.34
N VAL A 473 23.38 -3.79 6.60
CA VAL A 473 23.88 -4.81 7.55
C VAL A 473 25.18 -5.42 7.06
N LYS A 474 25.22 -5.86 5.79
CA LYS A 474 26.40 -6.49 5.17
C LYS A 474 27.64 -5.59 5.22
N PHE A 475 27.45 -4.29 5.06
CA PHE A 475 28.52 -3.28 5.11
C PHE A 475 28.62 -2.52 6.45
N ARG A 476 27.84 -2.93 7.46
CA ARG A 476 27.92 -2.47 8.88
C ARG A 476 27.64 -0.98 9.09
N HIS A 477 26.72 -0.40 8.33
CA HIS A 477 26.38 1.02 8.46
C HIS A 477 25.30 1.25 9.54
N MET A 478 25.67 1.20 10.82
CA MET A 478 24.72 1.22 11.96
C MET A 478 23.69 2.34 11.92
N LYS A 479 24.10 3.56 11.58
CA LYS A 479 23.18 4.72 11.52
C LYS A 479 22.14 4.56 10.41
N VAL A 480 22.55 3.97 9.28
CA VAL A 480 21.64 3.66 8.17
C VAL A 480 20.71 2.51 8.56
N ILE A 481 21.24 1.46 9.21
CA ILE A 481 20.42 0.34 9.73
C ILE A 481 19.32 0.88 10.64
N GLN A 482 19.68 1.72 11.62
CA GLN A 482 18.71 2.32 12.54
C GLN A 482 17.65 3.15 11.80
N LEU A 483 18.06 4.06 10.90
CA LEU A 483 17.13 4.88 10.13
C LEU A 483 16.16 4.03 9.29
N LEU A 484 16.66 2.99 8.62
CA LEU A 484 15.82 2.10 7.82
C LEU A 484 14.81 1.34 8.70
N ARG A 485 15.23 0.86 9.88
CA ARG A 485 14.35 0.21 10.86
C ARG A 485 13.29 1.16 11.40
N ASP A 486 13.66 2.41 11.69
CA ASP A 486 12.72 3.44 12.16
C ASP A 486 11.65 3.76 11.09
N THR A 487 12.00 3.64 9.81
CA THR A 487 11.08 3.75 8.66
C THR A 487 10.35 2.44 8.33
N GLY A 488 10.51 1.38 9.14
CA GLY A 488 9.75 0.13 9.03
C GLY A 488 10.42 -0.99 8.24
N ALA A 489 11.66 -0.81 7.78
CA ALA A 489 12.42 -1.91 7.21
C ALA A 489 12.56 -3.05 8.22
N HIS A 490 12.53 -4.30 7.76
CA HIS A 490 12.68 -5.48 8.61
C HIS A 490 13.33 -6.62 7.84
N LEU A 491 13.89 -7.57 8.59
CA LEU A 491 14.44 -8.81 8.05
C LEU A 491 13.31 -9.68 7.53
N SER A 492 13.46 -10.20 6.31
CA SER A 492 12.52 -11.15 5.74
C SER A 492 12.75 -12.56 6.30
N ASN A 493 11.78 -13.46 6.14
CA ASN A 493 11.97 -14.88 6.50
C ASN A 493 13.17 -15.52 5.77
N GLN A 494 13.52 -15.03 4.59
CA GLN A 494 14.68 -15.50 3.84
C GLN A 494 15.99 -15.03 4.50
N ASP A 495 16.05 -13.78 4.97
CA ASP A 495 17.20 -13.25 5.70
C ASP A 495 17.43 -13.98 7.03
N LEU A 496 16.34 -14.46 7.64
CA LEU A 496 16.35 -15.15 8.93
C LEU A 496 16.70 -16.64 8.84
N GLN A 497 16.61 -17.28 7.66
CA GLN A 497 16.72 -18.73 7.52
C GLN A 497 18.05 -19.28 8.08
N ASP A 498 19.15 -18.54 7.94
CA ASP A 498 20.49 -18.94 8.39
C ASP A 498 21.10 -17.95 9.41
N VAL A 499 20.27 -17.08 10.01
CA VAL A 499 20.75 -16.00 10.88
C VAL A 499 21.53 -16.54 12.09
N GLY A 500 21.04 -17.60 12.74
CA GLY A 500 21.74 -18.20 13.89
C GLY A 500 23.14 -18.70 13.55
N THR A 501 23.31 -19.30 12.35
CA THR A 501 24.63 -19.73 11.85
C THR A 501 25.54 -18.54 11.59
N GLU A 502 25.01 -17.48 10.97
CA GLU A 502 25.77 -16.26 10.70
C GLU A 502 26.19 -15.55 12.00
N LEU A 503 25.28 -15.42 12.98
CA LEU A 503 25.59 -14.85 14.28
C LEU A 503 26.66 -15.67 15.03
N CYS A 504 26.57 -17.00 14.99
CA CYS A 504 27.60 -17.88 15.56
C CYS A 504 28.96 -17.71 14.85
N ARG A 505 28.96 -17.52 13.53
CA ARG A 505 30.18 -17.26 12.75
C ARG A 505 30.83 -15.93 13.14
N LEU A 506 30.02 -14.87 13.29
CA LEU A 506 30.49 -13.55 13.75
C LEU A 506 31.07 -13.62 15.17
N ALA A 507 30.37 -14.30 16.08
CA ALA A 507 30.86 -14.54 17.44
C ALA A 507 32.18 -15.35 17.45
N ALA A 508 32.30 -16.39 16.60
CA ALA A 508 33.52 -17.19 16.49
C ALA A 508 34.73 -16.37 16.03
N ASN A 509 34.49 -15.33 15.21
CA ASN A 509 35.50 -14.43 14.66
C ASN A 509 35.81 -13.24 15.56
N GLY A 510 35.12 -13.04 16.68
CA GLY A 510 35.31 -11.84 17.51
C GLY A 510 34.63 -10.58 16.96
N ASP A 511 33.70 -10.72 16.02
CA ASP A 511 33.15 -9.61 15.24
C ASP A 511 31.95 -8.94 15.91
N VAL A 512 32.25 -8.13 16.93
CA VAL A 512 31.25 -7.39 17.73
C VAL A 512 30.44 -6.42 16.86
N GLU A 513 31.10 -5.78 15.90
CA GLU A 513 30.49 -4.80 15.01
C GLU A 513 29.44 -5.46 14.10
N GLY A 514 29.76 -6.61 13.51
CA GLY A 514 28.81 -7.40 12.73
C GLY A 514 27.62 -7.87 13.55
N LEU A 515 27.86 -8.39 14.77
CA LEU A 515 26.79 -8.76 15.69
C LEU A 515 25.88 -7.58 16.03
N TYR A 516 26.48 -6.41 16.27
CA TYR A 516 25.70 -5.20 16.55
C TYR A 516 24.87 -4.75 15.34
N ALA A 517 25.40 -4.86 14.12
CA ALA A 517 24.65 -4.55 12.90
C ALA A 517 23.41 -5.46 12.74
N TRP A 518 23.56 -6.77 12.95
CA TRP A 518 22.43 -7.71 12.92
C TRP A 518 21.43 -7.47 14.06
N TYR A 519 21.91 -7.11 15.26
CA TYR A 519 21.04 -6.74 16.39
C TYR A 519 20.21 -5.51 16.06
N LEU A 520 20.83 -4.45 15.53
CA LEU A 520 20.12 -3.25 15.10
C LEU A 520 19.11 -3.56 13.99
N ALA A 521 19.40 -4.51 13.10
CA ALA A 521 18.46 -4.94 12.07
C ALA A 521 17.28 -5.77 12.61
N GLY A 522 17.29 -6.14 13.89
CA GLY A 522 16.22 -6.88 14.57
C GLY A 522 16.40 -8.40 14.57
N ALA A 523 17.61 -8.91 14.37
CA ALA A 523 17.88 -10.34 14.53
C ALA A 523 17.84 -10.74 16.01
N ASP A 524 17.24 -11.89 16.31
CA ASP A 524 17.28 -12.46 17.66
C ASP A 524 18.65 -13.11 17.93
N MET A 525 19.33 -12.62 18.96
CA MET A 525 20.66 -13.08 19.37
C MET A 525 20.63 -14.45 20.06
N GLU A 526 19.45 -15.02 20.31
CA GLU A 526 19.26 -16.37 20.83
C GLU A 526 19.12 -17.44 19.73
N GLU A 527 19.03 -17.05 18.46
CA GLU A 527 18.94 -17.98 17.34
C GLU A 527 20.17 -18.90 17.29
N THR A 528 19.91 -20.21 17.26
CA THR A 528 20.96 -21.22 17.31
C THR A 528 21.55 -21.49 15.94
N GLY A 529 22.87 -21.70 15.88
CA GLY A 529 23.51 -22.24 14.68
C GLY A 529 23.12 -23.68 14.38
N TYR A 530 23.63 -24.22 13.28
CA TYR A 530 23.37 -25.61 12.84
C TYR A 530 23.77 -26.69 13.86
N ASP A 531 24.65 -26.38 14.82
CA ASP A 531 25.09 -27.29 15.89
C ASP A 531 24.30 -27.11 17.20
N GLY A 532 23.24 -26.30 17.18
CA GLY A 532 22.39 -26.01 18.33
C GLY A 532 22.98 -25.05 19.35
N ARG A 533 24.17 -24.47 19.09
CA ARG A 533 24.77 -23.47 19.99
C ARG A 533 24.25 -22.07 19.68
N THR A 534 24.16 -21.24 20.72
CA THR A 534 23.89 -19.81 20.55
C THR A 534 25.17 -19.02 20.30
N PRO A 535 25.08 -17.82 19.70
CA PRO A 535 26.22 -16.92 19.52
C PRO A 535 26.96 -16.61 20.83
N LEU A 536 26.23 -16.48 21.93
CA LEU A 536 26.80 -16.30 23.27
C LEU A 536 27.65 -17.49 23.71
N GLN A 537 27.15 -18.73 23.57
CA GLN A 537 27.93 -19.93 23.94
C GLN A 537 29.22 -20.03 23.11
N VAL A 538 29.16 -19.65 21.83
CA VAL A 538 30.35 -19.58 20.97
C VAL A 538 31.33 -18.52 21.50
N ALA A 539 30.85 -17.32 21.88
CA ALA A 539 31.69 -16.27 22.46
C ALA A 539 32.35 -16.69 23.78
N GLU A 540 31.60 -17.38 24.66
CA GLU A 540 32.11 -17.91 25.94
C GLU A 540 33.24 -18.92 25.72
N THR A 541 33.09 -19.84 24.76
CA THR A 541 34.17 -20.81 24.45
C THR A 541 35.45 -20.17 23.91
N LYS A 542 35.35 -18.99 23.29
CA LYS A 542 36.50 -18.22 22.80
C LYS A 542 37.16 -17.36 23.87
N GLY A 543 36.46 -17.04 24.96
CA GLY A 543 36.98 -16.21 26.05
C GLY A 543 37.23 -14.75 25.67
N ASN A 544 36.52 -14.21 24.67
CA ASN A 544 36.66 -12.82 24.23
C ASN A 544 35.84 -11.87 25.12
N SER A 545 36.51 -11.03 25.92
CA SER A 545 35.87 -10.10 26.87
C SER A 545 34.99 -9.03 26.22
N GLU A 546 35.32 -8.60 25.00
CA GLU A 546 34.55 -7.57 24.29
C GLU A 546 33.20 -8.12 23.82
N LEU A 547 33.19 -9.35 23.29
CA LEU A 547 31.96 -10.06 22.92
C LEU A 547 31.07 -10.33 24.14
N LEU A 548 31.65 -10.76 25.25
CA LEU A 548 30.89 -11.02 26.47
C LEU A 548 30.22 -9.75 27.00
N ASN A 549 30.94 -8.62 27.01
CA ASN A 549 30.38 -7.33 27.37
C ASN A 549 29.24 -6.90 26.43
N PHE A 550 29.38 -7.14 25.12
CA PHE A 550 28.29 -6.90 24.16
C PHE A 550 27.03 -7.69 24.53
N PHE A 551 27.14 -9.00 24.80
CA PHE A 551 25.99 -9.82 25.16
C PHE A 551 25.40 -9.45 26.53
N ASP A 552 26.20 -9.04 27.50
CA ASP A 552 25.72 -8.55 28.79
C ASP A 552 24.90 -7.25 28.64
N GLN A 553 25.38 -6.32 27.82
CA GLN A 553 24.65 -5.08 27.49
C GLN A 553 23.35 -5.39 26.75
N TRP A 554 23.39 -6.31 25.78
CA TRP A 554 22.22 -6.76 25.04
C TRP A 554 21.16 -7.38 25.96
N LYS A 555 21.52 -8.31 26.85
CA LYS A 555 20.61 -8.90 27.84
C LYS A 555 19.94 -7.84 28.70
N THR A 556 20.72 -6.86 29.16
CA THR A 556 20.21 -5.76 30.00
C THR A 556 19.24 -4.83 29.23
N LYS A 557 19.40 -4.69 27.91
CA LYS A 557 18.43 -3.96 27.07
C LYS A 557 17.16 -4.77 26.83
N LYS A 558 17.28 -6.05 26.46
CA LYS A 558 16.14 -6.94 26.21
C LYS A 558 15.18 -7.01 27.41
N VAL A 559 15.71 -7.13 28.63
CA VAL A 559 14.89 -7.12 29.86
C VAL A 559 14.08 -5.83 30.01
N ARG A 560 14.69 -4.67 29.71
CA ARG A 560 14.01 -3.36 29.79
C ARG A 560 12.92 -3.21 28.72
N GLU A 561 13.18 -3.69 27.51
CA GLU A 561 12.22 -3.68 26.41
C GLU A 561 11.02 -4.59 26.70
N ASP A 562 11.26 -5.79 27.25
CA ASP A 562 10.20 -6.73 27.66
C ASP A 562 9.33 -6.17 28.81
N GLU A 563 9.93 -5.46 29.76
CA GLU A 563 9.21 -4.78 30.85
C GLU A 563 8.33 -3.63 30.32
N TYR A 564 8.86 -2.84 29.37
CA TYR A 564 8.13 -1.75 28.73
C TYR A 564 6.96 -2.29 27.88
N ALA A 565 7.19 -3.30 27.04
CA ALA A 565 6.16 -3.92 26.21
C ALA A 565 5.00 -4.49 27.06
N ARG A 566 5.29 -5.12 28.20
CA ARG A 566 4.26 -5.62 29.14
C ARG A 566 3.41 -4.51 29.78
N SER A 567 3.92 -3.27 29.81
CA SER A 567 3.19 -2.11 30.35
C SER A 567 2.26 -1.46 29.32
N GLU A 568 2.60 -1.48 28.03
CA GLU A 568 1.75 -0.93 26.95
C GLU A 568 0.53 -1.80 26.62
N TYR A 569 0.60 -3.13 26.82
CA TYR A 569 -0.54 -4.04 26.60
C TYR A 569 -1.51 -4.17 27.80
N ARG A 570 -1.40 -3.31 28.83
CA ARG A 570 -2.37 -3.18 29.92
C ARG A 570 -3.32 -1.99 29.69
N PHE A 571 -4.04 -1.94 28.57
CA PHE A 571 -5.18 -1.02 28.40
C PHE A 571 -6.33 -1.69 27.65
#